data_AF-A0A0Q0XJG9-F1
#
_entry.id   AF-A0A0Q0XJG9-F1
#
_cell.length_a   1.000
_cell.length_b   1.000
_cell.length_c   1.000
_cell.angle_alpha   90.00
_cell.angle_beta   90.00
_cell.angle_gamma   90.00
#
_symmetry.space_group_name_H-M   'P 1'
#
loop_
_entity.id
_entity.type
_entity.pdbx_description
1 polymer ?
#
loop_
_entity_poly.entity_id
_entity_poly.type
_entity_poly.pdbx_seq_one_letter_code
_entity_poly.pdbx_strand_id
1 'polypeptide(L)' 'MKNKLQKIAVSVFFIIFAANILFIRASFIPRTQNLFNIGKLLFSAYLVPFELLSVILVASIIGVMFIAGEVK' A
#
# COMPACT_ATOMS: atom_id res chain seq x y z
N MET A 1 -1.20 -24.92 17.57
CA MET A 1 -1.82 -23.62 17.88
C MET A 1 -1.62 -22.54 16.81
N LYS A 2 -0.46 -22.43 16.14
CA LYS A 2 -0.19 -21.44 15.06
C LYS A 2 -1.20 -21.46 13.90
N ASN A 3 -1.60 -22.65 13.43
CA ASN A 3 -2.51 -22.81 12.29
C ASN A 3 -3.94 -22.30 12.51
N LYS A 4 -4.44 -22.22 13.75
CA LYS A 4 -5.83 -21.82 14.01
C LYS A 4 -5.98 -20.30 13.93
N LEU A 5 -5.05 -19.55 14.53
CA LEU A 5 -4.98 -18.10 14.44
C LEU A 5 -4.67 -17.62 13.01
N GLN A 6 -3.75 -18.30 12.31
CA GLN A 6 -3.44 -17.98 10.91
C GLN A 6 -4.64 -18.20 9.99
N LYS A 7 -5.38 -19.31 10.17
CA LYS A 7 -6.62 -19.55 9.40
C LYS A 7 -7.66 -18.47 9.65
N ILE A 8 -7.85 -18.06 10.90
CA ILE A 8 -8.78 -16.98 11.25
C ILE A 8 -8.37 -15.67 10.59
N ALA A 9 -7.09 -15.30 10.64
CA ALA A 9 -6.58 -14.07 10.03
C ALA A 9 -6.78 -14.07 8.50
N VAL A 10 -6.50 -15.19 7.83
CA VAL A 10 -6.71 -15.34 6.38
C VAL A 10 -8.20 -15.24 6.04
N SER A 11 -9.07 -15.92 6.79
CA SER A 11 -10.52 -15.84 6.56
C SER A 11 -11.06 -14.43 6.77
N VAL A 12 -10.63 -13.72 7.82
CA VAL A 12 -11.03 -12.33 8.07
C VAL A 12 -10.57 -11.41 6.95
N PHE A 13 -9.33 -11.57 6.48
CA PHE A 13 -8.82 -10.81 5.33
C PHE A 13 -9.70 -10.99 4.08
N PHE A 14 -10.01 -12.23 3.71
CA PHE A 14 -10.83 -12.51 2.53
C PHE A 14 -12.27 -12.01 2.67
N ILE A 15 -12.86 -12.07 3.86
CA ILE A 15 -14.21 -11.53 4.11
C ILE A 15 -14.22 -10.01 3.94
N ILE A 16 -13.26 -9.30 4.54
CA ILE A 16 -13.14 -7.85 4.41
C ILE A 16 -12.88 -7.46 2.95
N PHE A 17 -11.99 -8.19 2.28
CA PHE A 17 -11.65 -7.95 0.87
C PHE A 17 -12.87 -8.16 -0.04
N ALA A 18 -13.58 -9.27 0.11
CA ALA A 18 -14.79 -9.56 -0.67
C ALA A 18 -15.90 -8.53 -0.41
N ALA A 19 -16.11 -8.14 0.86
CA ALA A 19 -17.04 -7.09 1.20
C ALA A 19 -16.68 -5.77 0.50
N ASN A 20 -15.41 -5.36 0.56
CA ASN A 20 -14.94 -4.14 -0.11
C ASN A 20 -15.14 -4.20 -1.63
N ILE A 21 -14.87 -5.35 -2.27
CA ILE A 21 -15.14 -5.53 -3.71
C ILE A 21 -16.62 -5.32 -4.04
N LEU A 22 -17.53 -5.87 -3.22
CA LEU A 22 -18.98 -5.68 -3.44
C LEU A 22 -19.42 -4.23 -3.21
N PHE A 23 -18.70 -3.47 -2.37
CA PHE A 23 -18.93 -2.05 -2.14
C PHE A 23 -18.26 -1.13 -3.16
N ILE A 24 -17.34 -1.62 -4.00
CA ILE A 24 -16.83 -0.89 -5.16
C ILE A 24 -17.97 -0.83 -6.18
N ARG A 25 -18.84 0.16 -6.03
CA ARG A 25 -19.93 0.46 -6.95
C ARG A 25 -19.36 0.58 -8.36
N ALA A 26 -19.97 -0.15 -9.30
CA ALA A 26 -19.58 -0.32 -10.69
C ALA A 26 -19.48 0.95 -11.56
N SER A 27 -19.48 2.15 -10.97
CA SER A 27 -19.16 3.38 -11.69
C SER A 27 -17.66 3.65 -11.62
N PHE A 28 -16.85 2.75 -12.17
CA PHE A 28 -15.50 3.12 -12.58
C PHE A 28 -15.65 4.02 -13.81
N ILE A 29 -15.94 5.31 -13.56
CA ILE A 29 -15.87 6.34 -14.58
C ILE A 29 -14.38 6.67 -14.67
N PRO A 30 -13.66 6.29 -15.74
CA PRO A 30 -12.26 6.65 -15.88
C PRO A 30 -12.18 8.18 -15.91
N ARG A 31 -11.76 8.76 -14.78
CA ARG A 31 -11.47 10.19 -14.69
C ARG A 31 -10.12 10.41 -15.33
N THR A 32 -10.05 11.33 -16.28
CA THR A 32 -8.78 11.73 -16.88
C THR A 32 -7.86 12.24 -15.77
N GLN A 33 -6.66 11.67 -15.69
CA GLN A 33 -5.65 12.12 -14.74
C GLN A 33 -4.88 13.27 -15.38
N ASN A 34 -4.83 14.42 -14.71
CA ASN A 34 -3.97 15.51 -15.12
C ASN A 34 -2.57 15.31 -14.51
N LEU A 35 -1.74 14.52 -15.21
CA LEU A 35 -0.38 14.20 -14.78
C LEU A 35 0.48 15.44 -14.59
N PHE A 36 0.26 16.48 -15.40
CA PHE A 36 0.97 17.75 -15.29
C PHE A 36 0.66 18.44 -13.95
N ASN A 37 -0.62 18.51 -13.58
CA ASN A 37 -1.00 19.13 -12.31
C ASN A 37 -0.57 18.29 -11.10
N ILE A 38 -0.62 16.96 -11.22
CA ILE A 38 -0.10 16.06 -10.17
C ILE A 38 1.40 16.30 -9.97
N GLY A 39 2.19 16.32 -11.04
CA GLY A 39 3.62 16.61 -10.96
C GLY A 39 3.90 17.98 -10.33
N LYS A 40 3.16 19.02 -10.75
CA LYS A 40 3.27 20.35 -10.14
C LYS A 40 3.00 20.32 -8.64
N LEU A 41 1.96 19.64 -8.20
CA LEU A 41 1.59 19.55 -6.78
C LEU A 41 2.61 18.75 -5.97
N LEU A 42 3.14 17.65 -6.51
CA LEU A 42 4.18 16.84 -5.86
C LEU A 42 5.45 17.64 -5.58
N PHE A 43 5.90 18.47 -6.52
CA PHE A 43 7.10 19.29 -6.37
C PHE A 43 6.84 20.70 -5.83
N SER A 44 5.63 20.99 -5.36
CA SER A 44 5.30 22.27 -4.70
C SER A 44 4.69 22.02 -3.32
N ALA A 45 3.37 21.88 -3.25
CA ALA A 45 2.63 21.74 -2.00
C ALA A 45 2.98 20.46 -1.22
N TYR A 46 3.37 19.39 -1.91
CA TYR A 46 3.62 18.08 -1.31
C TYR A 46 5.10 17.66 -1.34
N LEU A 47 6.02 18.62 -1.46
CA LEU A 47 7.46 18.31 -1.53
C LEU A 47 7.94 17.53 -0.30
N VAL A 48 7.65 18.02 0.91
CA VAL A 48 8.07 17.38 2.16
C VAL A 48 7.49 15.96 2.32
N PRO A 49 6.17 15.73 2.20
CA PRO A 49 5.64 14.37 2.29
C PRO A 49 6.16 13.44 1.18
N PHE A 50 6.43 13.96 -0.02
CA PHE A 50 7.06 13.18 -1.09
C PHE A 50 8.47 12.70 -0.71
N GLU A 51 9.28 13.58 -0.13
CA GLU A 51 10.61 13.21 0.37
C GLU A 51 10.55 12.21 1.53
N LEU A 52 9.59 12.34 2.44
CA LEU A 52 9.42 11.37 3.53
C LEU A 52 9.07 9.97 3.01
N LEU A 53 8.27 9.88 1.94
CA LEU A 53 7.97 8.59 1.30
C LEU A 53 9.23 7.93 0.73
N SER A 54 10.18 8.69 0.19
CA SER A 54 11.44 8.14 -0.33
C SER A 54 12.27 7.53 0.80
N VAL A 55 12.35 8.19 1.96
CA VAL A 55 13.03 7.69 3.16
C VAL A 55 12.37 6.42 3.70
N ILE A 56 11.03 6.39 3.76
CA ILE A 56 10.27 5.21 4.20
C ILE A 56 10.54 4.03 3.27
N LEU A 57 10.62 4.27 1.95
CA LEU A 57 10.92 3.23 0.98
C LEU A 57 12.31 2.64 1.20
N VAL A 58 13.32 3.50 1.39
CA VAL A 58 14.70 3.08 1.67
C VAL A 58 14.77 2.28 2.96
N ALA A 59 14.16 2.77 4.05
CA ALA A 59 14.12 2.06 5.33
C ALA A 59 13.43 0.70 5.21
N SER A 60 12.36 0.61 4.42
CA SER A 60 11.63 -0.64 4.17
C SER A 60 12.49 -1.66 3.41
N ILE A 61 13.24 -1.21 2.39
CA ILE A 61 14.17 -2.07 1.64
C ILE A 61 15.27 -2.59 2.57
N ILE A 62 15.88 -1.72 3.37
CA ILE A 62 16.90 -2.11 4.36
C ILE A 62 16.34 -3.15 5.34
N GLY A 63 15.12 -2.93 5.85
CA GLY A 63 14.46 -3.86 6.76
C GLY A 63 14.22 -5.24 6.13
N VAL A 64 13.77 -5.29 4.87
CA VAL A 64 13.60 -6.55 4.14
C VAL A 64 14.94 -7.24 3.93
N MET A 65 15.98 -6.51 3.52
CA MET A 65 17.32 -7.08 3.31
C MET A 65 17.91 -7.64 4.60
N PHE A 66 17.71 -6.95 5.72
CA PHE A 66 18.13 -7.41 7.03
C PHE A 66 17.42 -8.71 7.41
N ILE A 67 16.09 -8.73 7.34
CA ILE A 67 15.29 -9.92 7.67
C ILE A 67 15.64 -11.10 6.76
N ALA A 68 15.76 -10.86 5.46
CA ALA A 68 16.11 -11.90 4.49
C ALA A 68 17.56 -12.40 4.67
N GLY A 69 18.48 -11.52 5.03
CA GLY A 69 19.89 -11.86 5.29
C GLY A 69 20.12 -12.60 6.60
N GLU A 70 19.26 -12.41 7.60
CA GLU A 70 19.27 -13.17 8.85
C GLU A 70 18.63 -14.56 8.74
N VAL A 71 18.00 -14.90 7.60
CA VAL A 71 17.62 -16.29 7.30
C VAL A 71 18.88 -17.08 6.91
N LYS A 72 19.67 -17.43 7.92
CA LYS A 72 20.62 -18.56 7.92
C LYS A 72 20.10 -19.66 8.83
#